data_AF-A0AA41AYI9-F1
#
_entry.id   AF-A0AA41AYI9-F1
#
_cell.length_a   1.000
_cell.length_b   1.000
_cell.length_c   1.000
_cell.angle_alpha   90.00
_cell.angle_beta   90.00
_cell.angle_gamma   90.00
#
_symmetry.space_group_name_H-M   'P 1'
#
loop_
_entity.id
_entity.type
_entity.pdbx_description
1 polymer ?
#
loop_
_entity_poly.entity_id
_entity_poly.type
_entity_poly.pdbx_seq_one_letter_code
_entity_poly.pdbx_strand_id
1 'polypeptide(L)'
;MRAQFVVSEIGVGLRRNLTMTFAVIVSVALSLALFGGSLLMSDQVNNMKGYWYDKVNVSVFLCNKSDAESDPNCAKGAVTEDQKKQIMSDLDEMAVVEKVTYESQDEAYKHYKEQFGDSPLASSLTPDQMQESYRIKLQDPEKYQVIATAFDGRDGVQSVQDQKGILDNLFGLLNGMNWAARAVMALMLVVALMLIVNTVRVSAFSRRRETGIMRLVGASGFYIQAPFIMEAAVAGLIGGGVACGFLVIARYFIIDHGLALSEKLNLINFIGWDAVLTKLPLILATSLLMPALAAFFALRKYLKV
;
A
#
# COMPACT_ATOMS: atom_id res chain seq x y z
N MET A 1 -35.52 21.27 -18.10
CA MET A 1 -34.45 21.25 -19.13
C MET A 1 -34.52 19.91 -19.86
N ARG A 2 -34.69 19.88 -21.19
CA ARG A 2 -34.72 18.60 -21.92
C ARG A 2 -33.29 18.04 -21.94
N ALA A 3 -33.02 17.01 -21.15
CA ALA A 3 -31.70 16.36 -21.07
C ALA A 3 -31.12 16.00 -22.45
N GLN A 4 -31.98 15.67 -23.41
CA GLN A 4 -31.62 15.43 -24.80
C GLN A 4 -30.91 16.61 -25.48
N PHE A 5 -31.28 17.85 -25.18
CA PHE A 5 -30.65 19.04 -25.78
C PHE A 5 -29.22 19.25 -25.27
N VAL A 6 -29.01 19.06 -23.96
CA VAL A 6 -27.67 19.15 -23.35
C VAL A 6 -26.75 18.03 -23.87
N VAL A 7 -27.28 16.81 -23.99
CA VAL A 7 -26.53 15.66 -24.51
C VAL A 7 -26.19 15.82 -26.01
N SER A 8 -27.11 16.35 -26.82
CA SER A 8 -26.83 16.60 -28.25
C SER A 8 -25.80 17.71 -28.44
N GLU A 9 -25.82 18.73 -27.60
CA GLU A 9 -24.85 19.83 -27.64
C GLU A 9 -23.45 19.40 -27.16
N ILE A 10 -23.36 18.49 -26.19
CA ILE A 10 -22.10 17.83 -25.79
C ILE A 10 -21.51 17.04 -26.96
N GLY A 11 -22.33 16.22 -27.65
CA GLY A 11 -21.86 15.43 -28.79
C GLY A 11 -21.35 16.28 -29.95
N VAL A 12 -22.03 17.39 -30.25
CA VAL A 12 -21.59 18.35 -31.28
C VAL A 12 -20.33 19.10 -30.84
N GLY A 13 -20.23 19.47 -29.56
CA GLY A 13 -19.04 20.12 -28.97
C GLY A 13 -17.78 19.25 -29.04
N LEU A 14 -17.88 17.99 -28.62
CA LEU A 14 -16.78 17.01 -28.73
C LEU A 14 -16.35 16.81 -30.19
N ARG A 15 -17.31 16.69 -31.12
CA ARG A 15 -17.02 16.41 -32.53
C ARG A 15 -16.40 17.60 -33.26
N ARG A 16 -16.73 18.83 -32.86
CA ARG A 16 -16.17 20.06 -33.45
C ARG A 16 -14.74 20.36 -32.97
N ASN A 17 -14.30 19.75 -31.86
CA ASN A 17 -12.98 19.96 -31.27
C ASN A 17 -12.30 18.63 -30.88
N LEU A 18 -12.34 17.67 -31.80
CA LEU A 18 -11.87 16.29 -31.59
C LEU A 18 -10.40 16.21 -31.18
N THR A 19 -9.53 17.03 -31.75
CA THR A 19 -8.09 17.00 -31.45
C THR A 19 -7.79 17.39 -30.00
N MET A 20 -8.41 18.47 -29.53
CA MET A 20 -8.28 18.93 -28.14
C MET A 20 -8.89 17.92 -27.17
N THR A 21 -10.06 17.36 -27.49
CA THR A 21 -10.72 16.38 -26.63
C THR A 21 -9.94 15.07 -26.55
N PHE A 22 -9.42 14.59 -27.69
CA PHE A 22 -8.57 13.41 -27.75
C PHE A 22 -7.28 13.59 -26.93
N ALA A 23 -6.63 14.76 -27.03
CA ALA A 23 -5.45 15.07 -26.23
C ALA A 23 -5.74 15.02 -24.71
N VAL A 24 -6.91 15.51 -24.27
CA VAL A 24 -7.35 15.40 -22.86
C VAL A 24 -7.59 13.95 -22.46
N ILE A 25 -8.30 13.18 -23.29
CA ILE A 25 -8.58 11.77 -23.01
C ILE A 25 -7.28 10.98 -22.83
N VAL A 26 -6.32 11.14 -23.75
CA VAL A 26 -5.03 10.44 -23.69
C VAL A 26 -4.21 10.87 -22.46
N SER A 27 -4.10 12.17 -22.20
CA SER A 27 -3.32 12.66 -21.05
C SER A 27 -3.93 12.25 -19.70
N VAL A 28 -5.26 12.30 -19.58
CA VAL A 28 -5.98 11.81 -18.40
C VAL A 28 -5.84 10.29 -18.27
N ALA A 29 -5.97 9.54 -19.35
CA ALA A 29 -5.79 8.08 -19.34
C ALA A 29 -4.40 7.68 -18.86
N LEU A 30 -3.34 8.30 -19.37
CA LEU A 30 -1.97 8.01 -18.96
C LEU A 30 -1.73 8.37 -17.49
N SER A 31 -2.19 9.55 -17.06
CA SER A 31 -2.01 9.99 -15.67
C SER A 31 -2.78 9.09 -14.69
N LEU A 32 -4.01 8.69 -15.04
CA LEU A 32 -4.83 7.80 -14.22
C LEU A 32 -4.35 6.35 -14.24
N ALA A 33 -3.80 5.88 -15.35
CA ALA A 33 -3.19 4.56 -15.42
C ALA A 33 -1.97 4.49 -14.49
N LEU A 34 -1.12 5.52 -14.47
CA LEU A 34 0.01 5.59 -13.55
C LEU A 34 -0.43 5.78 -12.08
N PHE A 35 -1.47 6.57 -11.84
CA PHE A 35 -2.09 6.69 -10.52
C PHE A 35 -2.63 5.34 -10.02
N GLY A 36 -3.43 4.64 -10.84
CA GLY A 36 -3.98 3.34 -10.49
C GLY A 36 -2.92 2.26 -10.37
N GLY A 37 -1.88 2.29 -11.22
CA GLY A 37 -0.73 1.40 -11.12
C GLY A 37 0.06 1.64 -9.83
N SER A 38 0.23 2.89 -9.42
CA SER A 38 0.88 3.25 -8.15
C SER A 38 0.06 2.80 -6.94
N LEU A 39 -1.28 2.88 -7.00
CA LEU A 39 -2.17 2.34 -5.97
C LEU A 39 -2.02 0.82 -5.85
N LEU A 40 -2.07 0.09 -6.97
CA LEU A 40 -1.91 -1.37 -6.98
C LEU A 40 -0.51 -1.77 -6.51
N MET A 41 0.52 -1.01 -6.88
CA MET A 41 1.88 -1.24 -6.40
C MET A 41 2.01 -1.03 -4.89
N SER A 42 1.40 0.03 -4.34
CA SER A 42 1.34 0.25 -2.88
C SER A 42 0.65 -0.90 -2.16
N ASP A 43 -0.47 -1.39 -2.70
CA ASP A 43 -1.17 -2.56 -2.15
C ASP A 43 -0.31 -3.83 -2.26
N GLN A 44 0.43 -4.03 -3.35
CA GLN A 44 1.31 -5.20 -3.52
C GLN A 44 2.41 -5.19 -2.46
N VAL A 45 3.01 -4.02 -2.23
CA VAL A 45 4.03 -3.84 -1.19
C VAL A 45 3.45 -4.09 0.20
N ASN A 46 2.24 -3.61 0.49
CA ASN A 46 1.58 -3.85 1.77
C ASN A 46 1.25 -5.33 1.98
N ASN A 47 0.74 -6.03 0.96
CA ASN A 47 0.48 -7.47 1.02
C ASN A 47 1.76 -8.27 1.26
N MET A 48 2.85 -7.88 0.58
CA MET A 48 4.16 -8.49 0.77
C MET A 48 4.70 -8.25 2.19
N LYS A 49 4.55 -7.04 2.73
CA LYS A 49 4.90 -6.76 4.14
C LYS A 49 4.09 -7.63 5.10
N GLY A 50 2.76 -7.71 4.91
CA GLY A 50 1.87 -8.52 5.75
C GLY A 50 2.29 -10.00 5.82
N TYR A 51 2.60 -10.60 4.67
CA TYR A 51 3.07 -11.99 4.61
C TYR A 51 4.33 -12.25 5.45
N TRP A 52 5.29 -11.33 5.41
CA TRP A 52 6.52 -11.44 6.19
C TRP A 52 6.28 -11.10 7.67
N TYR A 53 5.46 -10.10 7.96
CA TYR A 53 5.05 -9.70 9.31
C TYR A 53 4.32 -10.82 10.05
N ASP A 54 3.47 -11.60 9.37
CA ASP A 54 2.80 -12.77 9.97
C ASP A 54 3.75 -13.89 10.37
N LYS A 55 4.97 -13.94 9.80
CA LYS A 55 5.99 -14.95 10.10
C LYS A 55 7.03 -14.47 11.11
N VAL A 56 7.11 -13.17 11.37
CA VAL A 56 8.07 -12.60 12.33
C VAL A 56 7.54 -12.83 13.74
N ASN A 57 8.34 -13.50 14.56
CA ASN A 57 8.10 -13.63 15.99
C ASN A 57 9.26 -12.99 16.76
N VAL A 58 8.93 -12.43 17.92
CA VAL A 58 9.93 -12.03 18.92
C VAL A 58 10.16 -13.22 19.83
N SER A 59 11.41 -13.65 19.98
CA SER A 59 11.78 -14.76 20.85
C SER A 59 12.45 -14.21 22.10
N VAL A 60 11.84 -14.47 23.26
CA VAL A 60 12.44 -14.21 24.57
C VAL A 60 13.05 -15.52 25.06
N PHE A 61 14.38 -15.61 25.05
CA PHE A 61 15.12 -16.78 25.52
C PHE A 61 15.30 -16.74 27.03
N LEU A 62 15.05 -17.86 27.68
CA LEU A 62 15.17 -18.01 29.13
C LEU A 62 16.54 -18.60 29.50
N CYS A 63 17.03 -18.21 30.67
CA CYS A 63 18.31 -18.70 31.18
C CYS A 63 18.30 -20.22 31.43
N ASN A 64 19.24 -20.94 30.83
CA ASN A 64 19.47 -22.37 31.13
C ASN A 64 20.64 -22.55 32.13
N LYS A 65 20.94 -23.81 32.50
CA LYS A 65 22.03 -24.13 33.45
C LYS A 65 23.42 -23.83 32.89
N SER A 66 23.60 -23.98 31.58
CA SER A 66 24.85 -23.78 30.85
C SER A 66 25.15 -22.29 30.62
N ASP A 67 24.12 -21.44 30.58
CA ASP A 67 24.20 -20.00 30.37
C ASP A 67 24.69 -19.26 31.61
N ALA A 68 24.59 -19.88 32.78
CA ALA A 68 25.04 -19.28 34.04
C ALA A 68 26.54 -19.01 34.09
N GLU A 69 27.33 -19.74 33.28
CA GLU A 69 28.79 -19.57 33.18
C GLU A 69 29.20 -18.62 32.05
N SER A 70 28.35 -18.43 31.04
CA SER A 70 28.70 -17.73 29.80
C SER A 70 28.01 -16.37 29.63
N ASP A 71 26.86 -16.15 30.28
CA ASP A 71 26.05 -14.94 30.12
C ASP A 71 25.88 -14.17 31.44
N PRO A 72 26.28 -12.88 31.52
CA PRO A 72 26.07 -12.04 32.70
C PRO A 72 24.61 -11.94 33.15
N ASN A 73 23.66 -11.98 32.23
CA ASN A 73 22.23 -11.89 32.55
C ASN A 73 21.70 -13.15 33.23
N CYS A 74 22.39 -14.29 33.05
CA CYS A 74 22.02 -15.58 33.60
C CYS A 74 22.89 -16.02 34.79
N ALA A 75 23.73 -15.14 35.33
CA ALA A 75 24.63 -15.44 36.46
C ALA A 75 23.89 -15.95 37.72
N LYS A 76 22.58 -15.68 37.84
CA LYS A 76 21.71 -16.17 38.93
C LYS A 76 21.28 -17.64 38.77
N GLY A 77 21.62 -18.28 37.64
CA GLY A 77 21.27 -19.66 37.33
C GLY A 77 20.06 -19.79 36.40
N ALA A 78 19.62 -21.03 36.23
CA ALA A 78 18.47 -21.36 35.38
C ALA A 78 17.18 -20.70 35.86
N VAL A 79 16.29 -20.37 34.93
CA VAL A 79 14.99 -19.75 35.21
C VAL A 79 14.14 -20.61 36.17
N THR A 80 13.51 -19.97 37.15
CA THR A 80 12.61 -20.63 38.09
C THR A 80 11.18 -20.67 37.59
N GLU A 81 10.37 -21.63 38.05
CA GLU A 81 8.95 -21.73 37.66
C GLU A 81 8.12 -20.49 38.04
N ASP A 82 8.47 -19.82 39.14
CA ASP A 82 7.82 -18.57 39.54
C ASP A 82 8.17 -17.41 38.59
N GLN A 83 9.43 -17.33 38.15
CA GLN A 83 9.86 -16.36 37.12
C GLN A 83 9.18 -16.62 35.78
N LYS A 84 9.06 -17.89 35.35
CA LYS A 84 8.34 -18.26 34.12
C LYS A 84 6.90 -17.77 34.15
N LYS A 85 6.17 -18.04 35.24
CA LYS A 85 4.78 -17.59 35.42
C LYS A 85 4.66 -16.07 35.40
N GLN A 86 5.58 -15.37 36.04
CA GLN A 86 5.55 -13.91 36.06
C GLN A 86 5.84 -13.31 34.68
N ILE A 87 6.83 -13.83 33.96
CA ILE A 87 7.14 -13.40 32.58
C ILE A 87 5.93 -13.64 31.67
N MET A 88 5.29 -14.81 31.77
CA MET A 88 4.10 -15.13 30.99
C MET A 88 2.92 -14.20 31.30
N SER A 89 2.65 -13.94 32.58
CA SER A 89 1.59 -13.01 33.00
C SER A 89 1.81 -11.61 32.46
N ASP A 90 3.04 -11.10 32.56
CA ASP A 90 3.37 -9.75 32.10
C ASP A 90 3.30 -9.64 30.56
N LEU A 91 3.67 -10.70 29.84
CA LEU A 91 3.51 -10.76 28.38
C LEU A 91 2.04 -10.77 27.97
N ASP A 92 1.18 -11.48 28.72
CA ASP A 92 -0.27 -11.53 28.44
C ASP A 92 -0.98 -10.21 28.79
N GLU A 93 -0.49 -9.45 29.77
CA GLU A 93 -1.03 -8.12 30.13
C GLU A 93 -0.65 -7.02 29.10
N MET A 94 0.38 -7.26 28.29
CA MET A 94 0.84 -6.27 27.32
C MET A 94 -0.09 -6.16 26.11
N ALA A 95 -0.71 -4.99 25.94
CA ALA A 95 -1.57 -4.69 24.80
C ALA A 95 -0.90 -4.76 23.42
N VAL A 96 0.44 -4.88 23.34
CA VAL A 96 1.17 -5.04 22.09
C VAL A 96 1.27 -6.50 21.62
N VAL A 97 0.97 -7.46 22.51
CA VAL A 97 1.05 -8.88 22.24
C VAL A 97 -0.26 -9.38 21.62
N GLU A 98 -0.16 -10.17 20.54
CA GLU A 98 -1.28 -10.87 19.93
C GLU A 98 -1.39 -12.30 20.48
N LYS A 99 -0.25 -13.00 20.58
CA LYS A 99 -0.19 -14.38 21.04
C LYS A 99 1.18 -14.70 21.63
N VAL A 100 1.20 -15.39 22.77
CA VAL A 100 2.41 -15.98 23.36
C VAL A 100 2.37 -17.49 23.17
N THR A 101 3.47 -18.08 22.70
CA THR A 101 3.65 -19.53 22.60
C THR A 101 4.92 -19.91 23.35
N TYR A 102 4.79 -20.77 24.35
CA TYR A 102 5.94 -21.35 25.04
C TYR A 102 6.53 -22.48 24.21
N GLU A 103 7.85 -22.46 24.04
CA GLU A 103 8.61 -23.51 23.37
C GLU A 103 9.60 -24.12 24.38
N SER A 104 9.42 -25.41 24.63
CA SER A 104 10.28 -26.20 25.51
C SER A 104 11.64 -26.49 24.88
N GLN A 105 12.62 -26.92 25.69
CA GLN A 105 13.96 -27.32 25.19
C GLN A 105 13.87 -28.44 24.14
N ASP A 106 12.98 -29.42 24.34
CA ASP A 106 12.77 -30.54 23.41
C ASP A 106 12.16 -30.08 22.08
N GLU A 107 11.19 -29.15 22.12
CA GLU A 107 10.60 -28.57 20.91
C GLU A 107 11.61 -27.70 20.15
N ALA A 108 12.38 -26.87 20.87
CA ALA A 108 13.46 -26.08 20.29
C ALA A 108 14.51 -26.98 19.62
N TYR A 109 14.89 -28.09 20.25
CA TYR A 109 15.81 -29.07 19.68
C TYR A 109 15.25 -29.74 18.41
N LYS A 110 13.96 -30.07 18.43
CA LYS A 110 13.28 -30.64 17.26
C LYS A 110 13.29 -29.66 16.08
N HIS A 111 12.90 -28.41 16.30
CA HIS A 111 12.93 -27.37 15.26
C HIS A 111 14.35 -27.12 14.75
N TYR A 112 15.36 -27.15 15.62
CA TYR A 112 16.76 -27.05 15.24
C TYR A 112 17.19 -28.20 14.32
N LYS A 113 16.82 -29.45 14.64
CA LYS A 113 17.10 -30.60 13.78
C LYS A 113 16.36 -30.55 12.45
N GLU A 114 15.13 -30.04 12.42
CA GLU A 114 14.38 -29.89 11.17
C GLU A 114 15.01 -28.84 10.24
N GLN A 115 15.59 -27.77 10.77
CA GLN A 115 16.27 -26.74 9.96
C GLN A 115 17.73 -27.06 9.62
N PHE A 116 18.46 -27.71 10.53
CA PHE A 116 19.91 -27.88 10.43
C PHE A 116 20.37 -29.34 10.39
N GLY A 117 19.46 -30.32 10.29
CA GLY A 117 19.75 -31.75 10.38
C GLY A 117 20.82 -32.28 9.41
N ASP A 118 20.98 -31.62 8.26
CA ASP A 118 22.00 -31.96 7.25
C ASP A 118 23.37 -31.30 7.51
N SER A 119 23.49 -30.46 8.55
CA SER A 119 24.74 -29.80 8.94
C SER A 119 25.54 -30.66 9.92
N PRO A 120 26.88 -30.70 9.83
CA PRO A 120 27.75 -31.37 10.81
C PRO A 120 27.56 -30.91 12.27
N LEU A 121 26.93 -29.75 12.47
CA LEU A 121 26.60 -29.17 13.78
C LEU A 121 25.37 -29.81 14.44
N ALA A 122 24.50 -30.50 13.69
CA ALA A 122 23.25 -31.04 14.21
C ALA A 122 23.41 -32.14 15.27
N SER A 123 24.55 -32.84 15.25
CA SER A 123 24.91 -33.91 16.20
C SER A 123 25.70 -33.40 17.40
N SER A 124 26.11 -32.13 17.41
CA SER A 124 26.97 -31.56 18.46
C SER A 124 26.19 -30.95 19.63
N LEU A 125 24.88 -30.71 19.46
CA LEU A 125 24.00 -30.20 20.52
C LEU A 125 23.11 -31.30 21.10
N THR A 126 22.99 -31.30 22.42
CA THR A 126 22.03 -32.12 23.16
C THR A 126 20.81 -31.29 23.59
N PRO A 127 19.62 -31.90 23.84
CA PRO A 127 18.40 -31.15 24.19
C PRO A 127 18.56 -30.26 25.42
N ASP A 128 19.34 -30.68 26.40
CA ASP A 128 19.64 -29.95 27.64
C ASP A 128 20.48 -28.69 27.43
N GLN A 129 21.12 -28.55 26.27
CA GLN A 129 21.86 -27.35 25.86
C GLN A 129 20.98 -26.33 25.14
N MET A 130 19.74 -26.70 24.78
CA MET A 130 18.79 -25.77 24.17
C MET A 130 18.13 -24.90 25.22
N GLN A 131 17.80 -23.67 24.83
CA GLN A 131 17.07 -22.74 25.70
C GLN A 131 15.57 -22.92 25.51
N GLU A 132 14.84 -22.78 26.60
CA GLU A 132 13.40 -22.55 26.53
C GLU A 132 13.16 -21.12 26.02
N SER A 133 12.10 -20.91 25.25
CA SER A 133 11.77 -19.58 24.75
C SER A 133 10.28 -19.29 24.74
N TYR A 134 9.91 -18.02 24.95
CA TYR A 134 8.58 -17.53 24.62
C TYR A 134 8.61 -16.90 23.24
N ARG A 135 7.89 -17.51 22.29
CA ARG A 135 7.66 -16.97 20.95
C ARG A 135 6.42 -16.08 20.98
N ILE A 136 6.64 -14.79 20.81
CA ILE A 136 5.63 -13.76 20.93
C ILE A 136 5.32 -13.23 19.53
N LYS A 137 4.05 -13.37 19.14
CA LYS A 137 3.51 -12.67 17.97
C LYS A 137 2.99 -11.31 18.43
N LEU A 138 3.49 -10.25 17.81
CA LEU A 138 3.07 -8.88 18.07
C LEU A 138 1.90 -8.49 17.18
N GLN A 139 0.98 -7.69 17.72
CA GLN A 139 -0.06 -7.05 16.90
C GLN A 139 0.54 -6.11 15.85
N ASP A 140 1.64 -5.46 16.22
CA ASP A 140 2.42 -4.60 15.33
C ASP A 140 3.90 -5.00 15.45
N PRO A 141 4.46 -5.68 14.45
CA PRO A 141 5.88 -6.06 14.41
C PRO A 141 6.84 -4.86 14.44
N GLU A 142 6.36 -3.62 14.24
CA GLU A 142 7.17 -2.42 14.43
C GLU A 142 7.40 -2.06 15.89
N LYS A 143 6.63 -2.63 16.82
CA LYS A 143 6.70 -2.35 18.27
C LYS A 143 7.57 -3.33 19.06
N TYR A 144 8.42 -4.11 18.42
CA TYR A 144 9.28 -5.08 19.10
C TYR A 144 10.15 -4.46 20.20
N GLN A 145 10.59 -3.21 20.01
CA GLN A 145 11.43 -2.49 20.98
C GLN A 145 10.76 -2.37 22.35
N VAL A 146 9.43 -2.40 22.40
CA VAL A 146 8.67 -2.38 23.66
C VAL A 146 8.91 -3.67 24.45
N ILE A 147 8.91 -4.83 23.77
CA ILE A 147 9.22 -6.13 24.41
C ILE A 147 10.70 -6.18 24.77
N ALA A 148 11.59 -5.80 23.84
CA ALA A 148 13.02 -5.79 24.11
C ALA A 148 13.33 -4.95 25.35
N THR A 149 12.84 -3.72 25.44
CA THR A 149 13.11 -2.83 26.58
C THR A 149 12.49 -3.33 27.89
N ALA A 150 11.34 -4.02 27.84
CA ALA A 150 10.64 -4.48 29.03
C ALA A 150 11.23 -5.76 29.63
N PHE A 151 11.86 -6.62 28.81
CA PHE A 151 12.35 -7.93 29.22
C PHE A 151 13.87 -8.09 29.14
N ASP A 152 14.58 -7.19 28.46
CA ASP A 152 16.04 -7.18 28.43
C ASP A 152 16.61 -6.84 29.82
N GLY A 153 17.54 -7.67 30.29
CA GLY A 153 18.11 -7.57 31.64
C GLY A 153 17.18 -8.00 32.79
N ARG A 154 16.03 -8.62 32.50
CA ARG A 154 15.12 -9.13 33.52
C ARG A 154 15.61 -10.47 34.08
N ASP A 155 15.44 -10.67 35.39
CA ASP A 155 15.78 -11.93 36.05
C ASP A 155 15.07 -13.13 35.40
N GLY A 156 15.85 -14.11 34.93
CA GLY A 156 15.36 -15.31 34.24
C GLY A 156 15.28 -15.20 32.72
N VAL A 157 15.49 -14.01 32.15
CA VAL A 157 15.60 -13.77 30.71
C VAL A 157 17.06 -13.63 30.33
N GLN A 158 17.51 -14.41 29.35
CA GLN A 158 18.86 -14.30 28.82
C GLN A 158 18.93 -13.17 27.78
N SER A 159 18.13 -13.29 26.73
CA SER A 159 18.14 -12.38 25.60
C SER A 159 16.77 -12.29 24.93
N VAL A 160 16.48 -11.11 24.39
CA VAL A 160 15.31 -10.89 23.54
C VAL A 160 15.82 -10.74 22.11
N GLN A 161 15.55 -11.73 21.27
CA GLN A 161 15.90 -11.66 19.85
C GLN A 161 14.68 -11.32 18.99
N ASP A 162 14.90 -10.36 18.09
CA ASP A 162 13.95 -10.01 17.07
C ASP A 162 14.37 -10.59 15.72
N GLN A 163 13.53 -11.48 15.17
CA GLN A 163 13.72 -12.02 13.84
C GLN A 163 13.54 -10.97 12.73
N LYS A 164 12.92 -9.82 13.06
CA LYS A 164 12.82 -8.69 12.14
C LYS A 164 14.16 -8.09 11.80
N GLY A 165 15.16 -8.10 12.69
CA GLY A 165 16.48 -7.51 12.42
C GLY A 165 17.14 -8.09 11.16
N ILE A 166 16.86 -9.36 10.86
CA ILE A 166 17.30 -10.04 9.63
C ILE A 166 16.59 -9.48 8.38
N LEU A 167 15.33 -9.08 8.54
CA LEU A 167 14.43 -8.57 7.50
C LEU A 167 14.35 -7.02 7.47
N ASP A 168 15.06 -6.30 8.35
CA ASP A 168 14.96 -4.83 8.45
C ASP A 168 15.33 -4.14 7.14
N ASN A 169 16.37 -4.62 6.46
CA ASN A 169 16.74 -4.12 5.13
C ASN A 169 15.62 -4.36 4.11
N LEU A 170 14.96 -5.52 4.15
CA LEU A 170 13.81 -5.82 3.29
C LEU A 170 12.65 -4.88 3.61
N PHE A 171 12.27 -4.72 4.88
CA PHE A 171 11.18 -3.83 5.26
C PHE A 171 11.48 -2.37 4.94
N GLY A 172 12.72 -1.92 5.10
CA GLY A 172 13.20 -0.61 4.68
C GLY A 172 13.04 -0.39 3.17
N LEU A 173 13.48 -1.36 2.36
CA LEU A 173 13.30 -1.33 0.89
C LEU A 173 11.81 -1.29 0.51
N LEU A 174 10.99 -2.18 1.10
CA LEU A 174 9.55 -2.20 0.87
C LEU A 174 8.91 -0.86 1.27
N ASN A 175 9.31 -0.27 2.39
CA ASN A 175 8.79 1.02 2.81
C ASN A 175 9.19 2.15 1.85
N GLY A 176 10.44 2.14 1.37
CA GLY A 176 10.92 3.08 0.35
C GLY A 176 10.13 2.95 -0.95
N MET A 177 9.86 1.73 -1.42
CA MET A 177 9.02 1.47 -2.59
C MET A 177 7.59 1.97 -2.40
N ASN A 178 7.00 1.76 -1.22
CA ASN A 178 5.66 2.24 -0.90
C ASN A 178 5.60 3.77 -0.92
N TRP A 179 6.61 4.43 -0.34
CA TRP A 179 6.71 5.88 -0.32
C TRP A 179 6.90 6.45 -1.73
N ALA A 180 7.76 5.84 -2.55
CA ALA A 180 7.95 6.20 -3.95
C ALA A 180 6.65 6.05 -4.76
N ALA A 181 5.92 4.94 -4.58
CA ALA A 181 4.63 4.72 -5.24
C ALA A 181 3.62 5.81 -4.86
N ARG A 182 3.52 6.17 -3.57
CA ARG A 182 2.64 7.26 -3.12
C ARG A 182 3.08 8.63 -3.64
N ALA A 183 4.37 8.88 -3.77
CA ALA A 183 4.90 10.12 -4.35
C ALA A 183 4.53 10.24 -5.84
N VAL A 184 4.70 9.16 -6.62
CA VAL A 184 4.28 9.11 -8.03
C VAL A 184 2.77 9.28 -8.15
N MET A 185 1.99 8.60 -7.31
CA MET A 185 0.53 8.73 -7.24
C MET A 185 0.11 10.19 -7.05
N ALA A 186 0.67 10.89 -6.05
CA ALA A 186 0.36 12.28 -5.77
C ALA A 186 0.78 13.21 -6.92
N LEU A 187 1.98 12.99 -7.47
CA LEU A 187 2.50 13.76 -8.60
C LEU A 187 1.61 13.63 -9.84
N MET A 188 1.19 12.41 -10.18
CA MET A 188 0.32 12.15 -11.33
C MET A 188 -1.05 12.82 -11.19
N LEU A 189 -1.61 12.88 -9.97
CA LEU A 189 -2.83 13.64 -9.74
C LEU A 189 -2.63 15.14 -9.99
N VAL A 190 -1.54 15.73 -9.49
CA VAL A 190 -1.24 17.15 -9.71
C VAL A 190 -1.05 17.45 -11.20
N VAL A 191 -0.32 16.60 -11.92
CA VAL A 191 -0.12 16.73 -13.37
C VAL A 191 -1.45 16.67 -14.11
N ALA A 192 -2.31 15.69 -13.78
CA ALA A 192 -3.64 15.58 -14.38
C ALA A 192 -4.49 16.84 -14.15
N LEU A 193 -4.54 17.36 -12.91
CA LEU A 193 -5.24 18.62 -12.60
C LEU A 193 -4.72 19.77 -13.45
N MET A 194 -3.40 19.92 -13.53
CA MET A 194 -2.78 21.03 -14.28
C MET A 194 -3.13 20.96 -15.76
N LEU A 195 -3.11 19.77 -16.36
CA LEU A 195 -3.46 19.55 -17.76
C LEU A 195 -4.95 19.83 -18.05
N ILE A 196 -5.84 19.41 -17.14
CA ILE A 196 -7.28 19.68 -17.26
C ILE A 196 -7.53 21.19 -17.17
N VAL A 197 -6.96 21.86 -16.16
CA VAL A 197 -7.11 23.30 -15.96
C VAL A 197 -6.61 24.08 -17.18
N ASN A 198 -5.46 23.70 -17.74
CA ASN A 198 -4.92 24.35 -18.93
C ASN A 198 -5.85 24.15 -20.13
N THR A 199 -6.29 22.91 -20.37
CA THR A 199 -7.15 22.61 -21.51
C THR A 199 -8.51 23.31 -21.42
N VAL A 200 -9.12 23.34 -20.23
CA VAL A 200 -10.38 24.06 -20.00
C VAL A 200 -10.21 25.55 -20.28
N ARG A 201 -9.10 26.18 -19.89
CA ARG A 201 -8.81 27.58 -20.22
C ARG A 201 -8.68 27.81 -21.72
N VAL A 202 -7.95 26.96 -22.43
CA VAL A 202 -7.78 27.06 -23.89
C VAL A 202 -9.12 26.87 -24.60
N SER A 203 -9.94 25.90 -24.15
CA SER A 203 -11.29 25.67 -24.67
C SER A 203 -12.18 26.90 -24.46
N ALA A 204 -12.19 27.45 -23.24
CA ALA A 204 -12.95 28.65 -22.91
C ALA A 204 -12.51 29.87 -23.74
N PHE A 205 -11.21 30.05 -23.97
CA PHE A 205 -10.68 31.12 -24.80
C PHE A 205 -11.10 30.99 -26.28
N SER A 206 -11.12 29.76 -26.81
CA SER A 206 -11.57 29.50 -28.19
C SER A 206 -13.06 29.84 -28.39
N ARG A 207 -13.87 29.69 -27.34
CA ARG A 207 -15.31 29.97 -27.32
C ARG A 207 -15.68 31.31 -26.64
N ARG A 208 -14.72 32.25 -26.54
CA ARG A 208 -14.94 33.53 -25.85
C ARG A 208 -16.05 34.40 -26.47
N ARG A 209 -16.27 34.30 -27.79
CA ARG A 209 -17.36 35.03 -28.47
C ARG A 209 -18.73 34.47 -28.10
N GLU A 210 -18.88 33.14 -28.12
CA GLU A 210 -20.13 32.45 -27.73
C GLU A 210 -20.48 32.75 -26.26
N THR A 211 -19.49 32.61 -25.36
CA THR A 211 -19.66 32.90 -23.93
C THR A 211 -19.93 34.39 -23.65
N GLY A 212 -19.36 35.29 -24.45
CA GLY A 212 -19.65 36.73 -24.40
C GLY A 212 -21.10 37.06 -24.76
N ILE A 213 -21.63 36.44 -25.83
CA ILE A 213 -23.05 36.61 -26.22
C ILE A 213 -23.98 36.09 -25.11
N MET A 214 -23.68 34.90 -24.54
CA MET A 214 -24.46 34.34 -23.44
C MET A 214 -24.50 35.27 -22.21
N ARG A 215 -23.39 35.96 -21.89
CA ARG A 215 -23.37 36.96 -20.82
C ARG A 215 -24.26 38.17 -21.13
N LEU A 216 -24.24 38.66 -22.37
CA LEU A 216 -25.04 39.82 -22.78
C LEU A 216 -26.55 39.58 -22.70
N VAL A 217 -26.99 38.33 -22.89
CA VAL A 217 -28.40 37.94 -22.72
C VAL A 217 -28.78 37.57 -21.28
N GLY A 218 -27.88 37.77 -20.31
CA GLY A 218 -28.15 37.56 -18.89
C GLY A 218 -28.00 36.11 -18.40
N ALA A 219 -27.30 35.24 -19.12
CA ALA A 219 -27.06 33.87 -18.67
C ALA A 219 -26.24 33.84 -17.37
N SER A 220 -26.61 32.96 -16.44
CA SER A 220 -25.90 32.82 -15.16
C SER A 220 -24.48 32.26 -15.36
N GLY A 221 -23.56 32.60 -14.46
CA GLY A 221 -22.18 32.11 -14.53
C GLY A 221 -22.06 30.59 -14.53
N PHE A 222 -22.95 29.88 -13.82
CA PHE A 222 -23.01 28.42 -13.84
C PHE A 222 -23.50 27.89 -15.20
N TYR A 223 -24.48 28.55 -15.82
CA TYR A 223 -24.99 28.15 -17.13
C TYR A 223 -23.90 28.24 -18.22
N ILE A 224 -23.04 29.24 -18.14
CA ILE A 224 -21.89 29.40 -19.05
C ILE A 224 -20.81 28.32 -18.79
N GLN A 225 -20.66 27.86 -17.54
CA GLN A 225 -19.63 26.90 -17.14
C GLN A 225 -20.04 25.44 -17.36
N ALA A 226 -21.33 25.13 -17.27
CA ALA A 226 -21.84 23.76 -17.32
C ALA A 226 -21.38 22.95 -18.55
N PRO A 227 -21.36 23.51 -19.78
CA PRO A 227 -20.88 22.76 -20.96
C PRO A 227 -19.42 22.32 -20.82
N PHE A 228 -18.54 23.20 -20.33
CA PHE A 228 -17.11 22.90 -20.16
C PHE A 228 -16.86 21.87 -19.03
N ILE A 229 -17.62 21.96 -17.93
CA ILE A 229 -17.53 20.99 -16.82
C ILE A 229 -17.97 19.61 -17.32
N MET A 230 -19.06 19.55 -18.09
CA MET A 230 -19.56 18.30 -18.67
C MET A 230 -18.59 17.72 -19.70
N GLU A 231 -18.00 18.56 -20.58
CA GLU A 231 -16.95 18.13 -21.51
C GLU A 231 -15.75 17.51 -20.77
N ALA A 232 -15.27 18.17 -19.71
CA ALA A 232 -14.18 17.66 -18.89
C ALA A 232 -14.53 16.36 -18.16
N ALA A 233 -15.76 16.26 -17.62
CA ALA A 233 -16.25 15.06 -16.94
C ALA A 233 -16.36 13.86 -17.90
N VAL A 234 -16.90 14.07 -19.10
CA VAL A 234 -17.03 13.02 -20.13
C VAL A 234 -15.66 12.59 -20.65
N ALA A 235 -14.77 13.54 -20.96
CA ALA A 235 -13.40 13.22 -21.37
C ALA A 235 -12.65 12.47 -20.27
N GLY A 236 -12.85 12.87 -19.01
CA GLY A 236 -12.33 12.19 -17.83
C GLY A 236 -12.83 10.77 -17.68
N LEU A 237 -14.13 10.55 -17.85
CA LEU A 237 -14.75 9.22 -17.78
C LEU A 237 -14.21 8.29 -18.87
N ILE A 238 -14.10 8.77 -20.12
CA ILE A 238 -13.53 7.98 -21.23
C ILE A 238 -12.05 7.69 -20.95
N GLY A 239 -11.28 8.69 -20.52
CA GLY A 239 -9.88 8.52 -20.15
C GLY A 239 -9.69 7.52 -19.00
N GLY A 240 -10.56 7.57 -17.98
CA GLY A 240 -10.60 6.60 -16.89
C GLY A 240 -10.92 5.19 -17.36
N GLY A 241 -11.87 5.02 -18.28
CA GLY A 241 -12.16 3.73 -18.90
C GLY A 241 -10.95 3.14 -19.64
N VAL A 242 -10.23 3.98 -20.40
CA VAL A 242 -8.98 3.59 -21.06
C VAL A 242 -7.90 3.24 -20.05
N ALA A 243 -7.77 4.00 -18.96
CA ALA A 243 -6.83 3.71 -17.88
C ALA A 243 -7.13 2.37 -17.20
N CYS A 244 -8.41 2.08 -16.91
CA CYS A 244 -8.85 0.78 -16.42
C CYS A 244 -8.47 -0.35 -17.38
N GLY A 245 -8.67 -0.15 -18.69
CA GLY A 245 -8.22 -1.08 -19.72
C GLY A 245 -6.71 -1.33 -19.67
N PHE A 246 -5.90 -0.26 -19.55
CA PHE A 246 -4.46 -0.38 -19.40
C PHE A 246 -4.06 -1.18 -18.16
N LEU A 247 -4.73 -0.99 -17.02
CA LEU A 247 -4.43 -1.74 -15.79
C LEU A 247 -4.77 -3.22 -15.91
N VAL A 248 -5.90 -3.55 -16.53
CA VAL A 248 -6.30 -4.95 -16.79
C VAL A 248 -5.31 -5.62 -17.76
N ILE A 249 -4.95 -4.93 -18.84
CA ILE A 249 -3.97 -5.43 -19.82
C ILE A 249 -2.60 -5.58 -19.14
N ALA A 250 -2.16 -4.60 -18.36
CA ALA A 250 -0.91 -4.67 -17.61
C ALA A 250 -0.92 -5.85 -16.64
N ARG A 251 -2.00 -6.10 -15.90
CA ARG A 251 -2.12 -7.26 -15.01
C ARG A 251 -2.01 -8.57 -15.79
N TYR A 252 -2.76 -8.72 -16.88
CA TYR A 252 -2.79 -9.92 -17.69
C TYR A 252 -1.41 -10.20 -18.32
N PHE A 253 -0.81 -9.21 -18.97
CA PHE A 253 0.47 -9.39 -19.66
C PHE A 253 1.66 -9.43 -18.70
N ILE A 254 1.71 -8.64 -17.62
CA ILE A 254 2.90 -8.61 -16.75
C ILE A 254 2.91 -9.80 -15.80
N ILE A 255 1.76 -10.18 -15.25
CA ILE A 255 1.70 -11.19 -14.19
C ILE A 255 1.29 -12.57 -14.73
N ASP A 256 0.29 -12.66 -15.62
CA ASP A 256 -0.21 -13.97 -16.07
C ASP A 256 0.53 -14.54 -17.29
N HIS A 257 1.05 -13.71 -18.21
CA HIS A 257 1.62 -14.21 -19.48
C HIS A 257 3.09 -13.82 -19.76
N GLY A 258 3.54 -12.64 -19.35
CA GLY A 258 4.79 -12.04 -19.85
C GLY A 258 6.05 -12.39 -19.08
N LEU A 259 5.92 -12.97 -17.87
CA LEU A 259 7.07 -13.27 -17.02
C LEU A 259 7.05 -14.65 -16.33
N ALA A 260 5.93 -15.39 -16.33
CA ALA A 260 5.77 -16.63 -15.54
C ALA A 260 6.35 -16.51 -14.11
N LEU A 261 6.31 -15.29 -13.55
CA LEU A 261 6.87 -14.97 -12.23
C LEU A 261 6.06 -15.66 -11.13
N SER A 262 4.78 -15.94 -11.36
CA SER A 262 3.97 -16.75 -10.45
C SER A 262 4.52 -18.17 -10.29
N GLU A 263 4.97 -18.81 -11.37
CA GLU A 263 5.58 -20.14 -11.32
C GLU A 263 7.01 -20.12 -10.79
N LYS A 264 7.78 -19.06 -11.06
CA LYS A 264 9.18 -18.92 -10.61
C LYS A 264 9.34 -18.36 -9.20
N LEU A 265 8.35 -17.63 -8.68
CA LEU A 265 8.36 -17.00 -7.35
C LEU A 265 7.13 -17.41 -6.54
N ASN A 266 6.98 -18.72 -6.28
CA ASN A 266 6.01 -19.26 -5.30
C ASN A 266 6.12 -18.64 -3.89
N LEU A 267 7.19 -17.89 -3.62
CA LEU A 267 7.39 -17.12 -2.39
C LEU A 267 6.66 -15.76 -2.36
N ILE A 268 6.15 -15.26 -3.50
CA ILE A 268 5.47 -13.97 -3.59
C ILE A 268 4.02 -14.18 -4.00
N ASN A 269 3.09 -14.01 -3.05
CA ASN A 269 1.67 -13.89 -3.36
C ASN A 269 1.41 -12.54 -4.04
N PHE A 270 1.39 -12.55 -5.36
CA PHE A 270 0.99 -11.40 -6.16
C PHE A 270 -0.49 -11.07 -5.95
N ILE A 271 -0.81 -9.79 -6.06
CA ILE A 271 -2.18 -9.30 -6.00
C ILE A 271 -3.05 -10.06 -7.01
N GLY A 272 -4.14 -10.61 -6.48
CA GLY A 272 -5.18 -11.27 -7.26
C GLY A 272 -6.00 -10.28 -8.09
N TRP A 273 -6.81 -10.83 -8.99
CA TRP A 273 -7.77 -10.06 -9.79
C TRP A 273 -8.75 -9.24 -8.95
N ASP A 274 -9.04 -9.69 -7.72
CA ASP A 274 -9.92 -9.01 -6.78
C ASP A 274 -9.43 -7.60 -6.42
N ALA A 275 -8.14 -7.42 -6.14
CA ALA A 275 -7.64 -6.09 -5.79
C ALA A 275 -7.65 -5.14 -7.01
N VAL A 276 -7.47 -5.65 -8.23
CA VAL A 276 -7.62 -4.84 -9.44
C VAL A 276 -9.09 -4.40 -9.60
N LEU A 277 -10.02 -5.35 -9.56
CA LEU A 277 -11.46 -5.13 -9.70
C LEU A 277 -12.01 -4.17 -8.65
N THR A 278 -11.55 -4.29 -7.40
CA THR A 278 -11.95 -3.41 -6.30
C THR A 278 -11.52 -1.95 -6.51
N LYS A 279 -10.41 -1.70 -7.21
CA LYS A 279 -9.90 -0.34 -7.45
C LYS A 279 -10.44 0.30 -8.73
N LEU A 280 -10.97 -0.47 -9.69
CA LEU A 280 -11.53 0.10 -10.93
C LEU A 280 -12.67 1.11 -10.66
N PRO A 281 -13.66 0.85 -9.78
CA PRO A 281 -14.70 1.82 -9.46
C PRO A 281 -14.14 3.12 -8.88
N LEU A 282 -13.09 3.01 -8.04
CA LEU A 282 -12.43 4.18 -7.46
C LEU A 282 -11.71 5.01 -8.53
N ILE A 283 -11.06 4.36 -9.50
CA ILE A 283 -10.41 5.04 -10.63
C ILE A 283 -11.46 5.73 -11.52
N LEU A 284 -12.59 5.08 -11.80
CA LEU A 284 -13.67 5.68 -12.58
C LEU A 284 -14.37 6.83 -11.84
N ALA A 285 -14.56 6.71 -10.53
CA ALA A 285 -15.12 7.78 -9.72
C ALA A 285 -14.18 8.99 -9.69
N THR A 286 -12.89 8.75 -9.47
CA THR A 286 -11.88 9.82 -9.49
C THR A 286 -11.75 10.43 -10.89
N SER A 287 -11.81 9.64 -11.97
CA SER A 287 -11.73 10.14 -13.34
C SER A 287 -12.91 11.00 -13.76
N LEU A 288 -14.10 10.80 -13.17
CA LEU A 288 -15.27 11.63 -13.42
C LEU A 288 -15.24 12.90 -12.56
N LEU A 289 -15.01 12.75 -11.25
CA LEU A 289 -15.16 13.83 -10.28
C LEU A 289 -14.01 14.84 -10.34
N MET A 290 -12.78 14.35 -10.46
CA MET A 290 -11.60 15.21 -10.42
C MET A 290 -11.56 16.21 -11.58
N PRO A 291 -11.83 15.84 -12.86
CA PRO A 291 -11.86 16.81 -13.94
C PRO A 291 -13.05 17.77 -13.86
N ALA A 292 -14.21 17.31 -13.42
CA ALA A 292 -15.37 18.17 -13.22
C ALA A 292 -15.09 19.27 -12.18
N LEU A 293 -14.49 18.89 -11.04
CA LEU A 293 -14.09 19.83 -10.00
C LEU A 293 -12.99 20.78 -10.49
N ALA A 294 -11.96 20.25 -11.16
CA ALA A 294 -10.88 21.07 -11.70
C ALA A 294 -11.39 22.12 -12.70
N ALA A 295 -12.28 21.72 -13.61
CA ALA A 295 -12.92 22.61 -14.58
C ALA A 295 -13.76 23.70 -13.89
N PHE A 296 -14.56 23.32 -12.89
CA PHE A 296 -15.36 24.25 -12.12
C PHE A 296 -14.51 25.33 -11.43
N PHE A 297 -13.43 24.94 -10.74
CA PHE A 297 -12.54 25.89 -10.08
C PHE A 297 -11.78 26.78 -11.07
N ALA A 298 -11.32 26.21 -12.19
CA ALA A 298 -10.61 26.95 -13.23
C ALA A 298 -11.50 28.05 -13.83
N LEU A 299 -12.74 27.72 -14.19
CA LEU A 299 -13.66 28.66 -14.85
C LEU A 299 -14.22 29.69 -13.88
N ARG A 300 -14.49 29.34 -12.62
CA ARG A 300 -14.95 30.30 -11.61
C ARG A 300 -13.96 31.44 -11.40
N LYS A 301 -12.66 31.15 -11.46
CA LYS A 301 -11.60 32.17 -11.38
C LYS A 301 -11.52 33.01 -12.66
N TYR A 302 -11.71 32.40 -13.82
CA TYR A 302 -11.59 33.07 -15.12
C TYR A 302 -12.80 33.94 -15.49
N LEU A 303 -14.00 33.55 -15.06
CA LEU A 303 -15.25 34.25 -15.35
C LEU A 303 -15.62 35.32 -14.31
N LYS A 304 -14.76 35.59 -13.32
CA LYS A 304 -14.93 36.66 -12.33
C LYS A 304 -14.49 38.04 -12.83
N VAL A 305 -14.08 38.14 -14.10
CA VAL A 305 -13.78 39.39 -14.83
C VAL A 305 -14.84 39.61 -15.90
#